data_AF-E2AUS7-F1
#
_entry.id   AF-E2AUS7-F1
#
_cell.length_a   1.000
_cell.length_b   1.000
_cell.length_c   1.000
_cell.angle_alpha   90.00
_cell.angle_beta   90.00
_cell.angle_gamma   90.00
#
_symmetry.space_group_name_H-M   'P 1'
#
loop_
_entity.id
_entity.type
_entity.pdbx_description
1 polymer ?
#
loop_
_entity_poly.entity_id
_entity_poly.type
_entity_poly.pdbx_seq_one_letter_code
_entity_poly.pdbx_strand_id
1 'polypeptide(L)'
;MRGCLIKLQTDEDPDDGVKDLIDSLLKKVDIDRDGVISEEEFHRSIKERYPLLLECMGPVFPSRVARRAFLSTFTDRLGRF
;
A
#
# COMPACT_ATOMS: atom_id res chain seq x y z
N MET A 1 -9.75 2.52 -5.22
CA MET A 1 -10.03 1.64 -4.05
C MET A 1 -11.15 0.60 -4.26
N ARG A 2 -11.80 0.48 -5.42
CA ARG A 2 -12.90 -0.49 -5.65
C ARG A 2 -12.49 -1.99 -5.78
N GLY A 3 -11.26 -2.35 -5.42
CA GLY A 3 -10.73 -3.71 -5.59
C GLY A 3 -9.95 -4.29 -4.41
N CYS A 4 -9.67 -3.51 -3.37
CA CYS A 4 -8.93 -3.99 -2.18
C CYS A 4 -9.87 -4.40 -1.04
N LEU A 5 -11.09 -3.84 -1.01
CA LEU A 5 -12.12 -4.23 -0.07
C LEU A 5 -12.95 -5.34 -0.71
N ILE A 6 -12.57 -6.58 -0.42
CA ILE A 6 -13.47 -7.73 -0.55
C ILE A 6 -14.75 -7.32 0.17
N LYS A 7 -15.91 -7.35 -0.51
CA LYS A 7 -17.21 -7.15 0.13
C LYS A 7 -17.32 -8.14 1.28
N LEU A 8 -17.01 -7.70 2.50
CA LEU A 8 -17.40 -8.38 3.70
C LEU A 8 -18.94 -8.35 3.68
N GLN A 9 -19.56 -9.52 3.76
CA GLN A 9 -21.01 -9.67 3.80
C GLN A 9 -21.52 -9.28 5.19
N THR A 10 -21.24 -8.06 5.62
CA THR A 10 -21.75 -7.46 6.84
C THR A 10 -22.69 -6.32 6.44
N ASP A 11 -23.80 -6.16 7.17
CA ASP A 11 -24.75 -5.03 7.05
C ASP A 11 -24.11 -3.67 7.45
N GLU A 12 -22.78 -3.61 7.56
CA GLU A 12 -22.03 -2.42 7.90
C GLU A 12 -21.83 -1.55 6.65
N ASP A 13 -21.93 -0.24 6.86
CA ASP A 13 -21.67 0.74 5.82
C ASP A 13 -20.24 0.51 5.28
N PRO A 14 -20.06 0.29 3.95
CA PRO A 14 -18.73 0.11 3.38
C PRO A 14 -17.76 1.27 3.71
N ASP A 15 -18.28 2.46 4.02
CA ASP A 15 -17.47 3.60 4.44
C ASP A 15 -16.90 3.44 5.87
N ASP A 16 -17.57 2.70 6.76
CA ASP A 16 -17.06 2.44 8.11
C ASP A 16 -15.88 1.47 8.09
N GLY A 17 -15.93 0.43 7.24
CA GLY A 17 -14.78 -0.46 7.04
C GLY A 17 -13.55 0.25 6.43
N VAL A 18 -13.77 1.31 5.65
CA VAL A 18 -12.68 2.16 5.13
C VAL A 18 -12.07 2.99 6.26
N LYS A 19 -12.90 3.60 7.12
CA LYS A 19 -12.42 4.39 8.26
C LYS A 19 -11.60 3.55 9.22
N ASP A 20 -12.07 2.36 9.58
CA ASP A 20 -11.35 1.46 10.48
C ASP A 20 -9.98 1.03 9.91
N LEU A 21 -9.90 0.81 8.60
CA LEU A 21 -8.65 0.51 7.91
C LEU A 21 -7.67 1.69 7.98
N ILE A 22 -8.16 2.92 7.75
CA ILE A 22 -7.36 4.15 7.83
C ILE A 22 -6.86 4.36 9.26
N ASP A 23 -7.73 4.23 10.26
CA ASP A 23 -7.39 4.39 11.67
C ASP A 23 -6.34 3.36 12.13
N SER A 24 -6.48 2.11 11.70
CA SER A 24 -5.52 1.04 11.98
C SER A 24 -4.16 1.32 11.33
N LEU A 25 -4.16 1.89 10.12
CA LEU A 25 -2.94 2.28 9.41
C LEU A 25 -2.23 3.46 10.08
N LEU A 26 -2.97 4.53 10.42
CA LEU A 26 -2.42 5.69 11.10
C LEU A 26 -1.79 5.30 12.44
N LYS A 27 -2.46 4.46 13.25
CA LYS A 27 -1.89 3.93 14.51
C LYS A 27 -0.54 3.20 14.34
N LYS A 28 -0.23 2.70 13.14
CA LYS A 28 1.05 2.01 12.86
C LYS A 28 2.10 2.91 12.23
N VAL A 29 1.69 3.92 11.46
CA VAL A 29 2.58 4.71 10.63
C VAL A 29 2.89 6.06 11.26
N ASP A 30 1.89 6.72 11.83
CA ASP A 30 1.97 8.00 12.55
C ASP A 30 2.46 7.72 14.00
N ILE A 31 3.75 7.95 14.23
CA ILE A 31 4.46 7.55 15.46
C ILE A 31 4.24 8.62 16.54
N ASP A 32 4.28 9.89 16.16
CA ASP A 32 4.12 11.00 17.09
C ASP A 32 2.65 11.42 17.33
N ARG A 33 1.73 10.87 16.53
CA ARG A 33 0.28 11.05 16.62
C ARG A 33 -0.18 12.48 16.37
N ASP A 34 0.51 13.19 15.49
CA ASP A 34 0.12 14.53 15.06
C ASP A 34 -0.96 14.52 13.95
N GLY A 35 -1.30 13.34 13.43
CA GLY A 35 -2.29 13.15 12.37
C GLY A 35 -1.73 13.34 10.96
N VAL A 36 -0.43 13.53 10.82
CA VAL A 36 0.32 13.64 9.57
C VAL A 36 1.32 12.48 9.51
N ILE A 37 1.79 12.13 8.31
CA ILE A 37 2.86 11.15 8.15
C ILE A 37 4.07 11.88 7.57
N SER A 38 5.10 12.06 8.38
CA SER A 38 6.38 12.61 7.92
C SER A 38 7.14 11.60 7.05
N GLU A 39 8.12 12.08 6.27
CA GLU A 39 8.98 11.21 5.45
C GLU A 39 9.74 10.19 6.32
N GLU A 40 10.21 10.61 7.48
CA GLU A 40 10.95 9.74 8.41
C GLU A 40 10.05 8.62 8.95
N GLU A 41 8.85 8.96 9.38
CA GLU A 41 7.86 7.98 9.85
C GLU A 41 7.45 7.02 8.74
N PHE A 42 7.23 7.53 7.53
CA PHE A 42 6.96 6.68 6.37
C PHE A 42 8.10 5.69 6.14
N HIS A 43 9.36 6.15 6.17
CA HIS A 43 10.53 5.30 5.96
C HIS A 43 10.64 4.20 7.03
N ARG A 44 10.61 4.60 8.31
CA ARG A 44 10.76 3.68 9.43
C ARG A 44 9.60 2.69 9.53
N SER A 45 8.38 3.16 9.37
CA SER A 45 7.19 2.33 9.51
C SER A 45 7.00 1.39 8.32
N ILE A 46 7.14 1.88 7.09
CA ILE A 46 6.86 1.08 5.88
C ILE A 46 8.09 0.31 5.43
N LYS A 47 9.23 0.99 5.22
CA LYS A 47 10.39 0.33 4.60
C LYS A 47 11.08 -0.65 5.55
N GLU A 48 11.17 -0.31 6.83
CA GLU A 48 11.93 -1.12 7.79
C GLU A 48 11.06 -2.14 8.52
N ARG A 49 9.79 -1.81 8.80
CA ARG A 49 8.94 -2.60 9.70
C ARG A 49 7.78 -3.31 9.02
N TYR A 50 7.07 -2.62 8.13
CA TYR A 50 5.84 -3.13 7.52
C TYR A 50 5.81 -2.90 5.99
N PRO A 51 6.68 -3.58 5.22
CA PRO A 51 6.79 -3.35 3.77
C PRO A 51 5.51 -3.63 2.99
N LEU A 52 4.63 -4.49 3.52
CA LEU A 52 3.33 -4.78 2.91
C LEU A 52 2.35 -3.59 2.96
N LEU A 53 2.55 -2.62 3.86
CA LEU A 53 1.69 -1.44 3.94
C LEU A 53 1.87 -0.48 2.76
N LEU A 54 2.96 -0.62 2.00
CA LEU A 54 3.23 0.24 0.84
C LEU A 54 2.14 0.16 -0.26
N GLU A 55 1.50 -1.01 -0.40
CA GLU A 55 0.46 -1.26 -1.40
C GLU A 55 -0.90 -1.60 -0.76
N CYS A 56 -1.09 -1.37 0.55
CA CYS A 56 -2.30 -1.79 1.26
C CYS A 56 -3.57 -1.04 0.81
N MET A 57 -3.43 0.18 0.30
CA MET A 57 -4.53 0.96 -0.28
C MET A 57 -4.73 0.71 -1.78
N GLY A 58 -3.89 -0.16 -2.36
CA GLY A 58 -3.88 -0.51 -3.77
C GLY A 58 -2.47 -0.57 -4.35
N PRO A 59 -2.32 -1.23 -5.53
CA PRO A 59 -1.04 -1.31 -6.20
C PRO A 59 -0.59 0.07 -6.67
N VAL A 60 0.59 0.50 -6.25
CA VAL A 60 1.23 1.75 -6.69
C VAL A 60 2.37 1.49 -7.68
N PHE A 61 2.84 0.25 -7.76
CA PHE A 61 3.87 -0.16 -8.70
C PHE A 61 3.27 -0.89 -9.92
N PRO A 62 3.95 -0.83 -11.08
CA PRO A 62 3.56 -1.63 -12.23
C PRO A 62 3.57 -3.12 -11.89
N SER A 63 2.58 -3.84 -12.44
CA SER A 63 2.50 -5.29 -12.30
C SER A 63 3.75 -5.97 -12.85
N ARG A 64 4.05 -7.18 -12.36
CA ARG A 64 5.20 -7.95 -12.83
C ARG A 64 5.19 -8.15 -14.36
N VAL A 65 4.00 -8.30 -14.95
CA VAL A 65 3.81 -8.45 -16.40
C VAL A 65 4.16 -7.15 -17.11
N ALA A 66 3.66 -6.00 -16.64
CA ALA A 66 3.94 -4.70 -17.23
C ALA A 66 5.44 -4.36 -17.15
N ARG A 67 6.08 -4.59 -15.99
CA ARG A 67 7.53 -4.41 -15.83
C ARG A 67 8.33 -5.27 -16.79
N ARG A 68 7.98 -6.56 -16.91
CA ARG A 68 8.67 -7.50 -17.80
C ARG A 68 8.54 -7.06 -19.25
N ALA A 69 7.32 -6.74 -19.70
CA ALA A 69 7.08 -6.31 -21.07
C ALA A 69 7.88 -5.05 -21.41
N PHE A 70 7.87 -4.05 -20.52
CA PHE A 70 8.63 -2.83 -20.72
C PHE A 70 10.13 -3.11 -20.82
N LEU A 71 10.69 -3.83 -19.83
CA LEU A 71 12.12 -4.09 -19.80
C LEU A 71 12.56 -4.94 -20.98
N SER A 72 11.87 -6.02 -21.34
CA SER A 72 12.24 -6.86 -22.48
C SER A 72 12.06 -6.20 -23.84
N THR A 73 11.33 -5.08 -23.91
CA THR A 73 11.18 -4.33 -25.17
C THR A 73 12.32 -3.34 -25.36
N PHE A 74 12.81 -2.72 -24.28
CA PHE A 74 13.73 -1.58 -24.37
C PHE A 74 15.12 -1.84 -23.77
N THR A 75 15.36 -2.99 -23.12
CA THR A 75 16.67 -3.31 -22.53
C THR A 75 16.91 -4.80 -22.31
N ASP A 76 18.14 -5.24 -22.50
CA ASP A 76 18.58 -6.60 -22.12
C ASP A 76 18.86 -6.73 -20.61
N ARG A 77 18.82 -5.62 -19.87
CA ARG A 77 19.01 -5.59 -18.40
C ARG A 77 17.71 -5.91 -17.70
N LEU A 78 17.30 -7.17 -17.80
CA LEU A 78 16.03 -7.64 -17.27
C LEU A 78 15.98 -7.73 -15.74
N GLY A 79 17.04 -7.42 -14.99
CA GLY A 79 17.06 -7.53 -13.53
C GLY A 79 16.83 -8.95 -13.00
N ARG A 80 16.94 -9.13 -11.67
CA ARG A 80 16.45 -10.33 -10.97
C ARG A 80 15.23 -9.89 -10.16
N PHE A 81 14.04 -10.40 -10.49
CA PHE A 81 12.80 -10.14 -9.76
C PHE A 81 12.13 -11.43 -9.34
#